data_AF-A0A4R6KLQ8-F1
#
_entry.id   AF-A0A4R6KLQ8-F1
#
_cell.length_a   1.000
_cell.length_b   1.000
_cell.length_c   1.000
_cell.angle_alpha   90.00
_cell.angle_beta   90.00
_cell.angle_gamma   90.00
#
_symmetry.space_group_name_H-M   'P 1'
#
loop_
_entity.id
_entity.type
_entity.pdbx_description
1 polymer ?
#
loop_
_entity_poly.entity_id
_entity_poly.type
_entity_poly.pdbx_seq_one_letter_code
_entity_poly.pdbx_strand_id
1 'polypeptide(L)'
;MKYGFAPFPQVTTPATLYDSVGICTPQYTANEDATYKVLEYINTKVWDAVLPASPVAPPAYTPAQDSYFSALTKAGQATVVDTVKADLAAEKTVGVRFTTQWASQVGDLTTAYYQPILTGKKPIDDLQTYVTKINDLIKQSG
;
A
#
# COMPACT_ATOMS: atom_id res chain seq x y z
N MET A 1 20.46 17.46 -14.14
CA MET A 1 20.30 16.12 -13.54
C MET A 1 19.08 15.47 -14.16
N LYS A 2 19.18 14.20 -14.59
CA LYS A 2 18.01 13.42 -15.03
C LYS A 2 17.57 12.57 -13.83
N TYR A 3 16.36 12.80 -13.35
CA TYR A 3 15.75 12.01 -12.29
C TYR A 3 14.80 10.97 -12.91
N GLY A 4 14.63 9.83 -12.26
CA GLY A 4 13.77 8.74 -12.71
C GLY A 4 13.47 7.80 -11.54
N PHE A 5 12.64 6.80 -11.82
CA PHE A 5 12.24 5.79 -10.83
C PHE A 5 13.02 4.49 -11.06
N ALA A 6 13.30 3.77 -9.97
CA ALA A 6 13.90 2.45 -10.01
C ALA A 6 13.17 1.53 -9.01
N PRO A 7 13.12 0.22 -9.26
CA PRO A 7 12.57 -0.76 -8.32
C PRO A 7 13.24 -0.72 -6.95
N PHE A 8 12.54 -1.20 -5.93
CA PHE A 8 13.15 -1.36 -4.61
C PHE A 8 14.41 -2.25 -4.66
N PRO A 9 15.51 -1.88 -3.98
CA PRO A 9 16.69 -2.73 -3.89
C PRO A 9 16.33 -4.03 -3.16
N GLN A 10 16.71 -5.15 -3.76
CA GLN A 10 16.42 -6.49 -3.24
C GLN A 10 17.68 -7.10 -2.64
N VAL A 11 17.55 -7.76 -1.48
CA VAL A 11 18.71 -8.35 -0.77
C VAL A 11 18.66 -9.88 -0.80
N THR A 12 17.63 -10.48 -0.19
CA THR A 12 17.51 -11.94 -0.07
C THR A 12 16.28 -12.49 -0.79
N THR A 13 15.11 -11.92 -0.52
CA THR A 13 13.86 -12.26 -1.22
C THR A 13 13.31 -11.00 -1.86
N PRO A 14 12.93 -11.02 -3.16
CA PRO A 14 12.22 -9.93 -3.79
C PRO A 14 10.96 -9.57 -3.00
N ALA A 15 10.92 -8.37 -2.44
CA ALA A 15 9.80 -7.85 -1.67
C ALA A 15 9.44 -6.43 -2.09
N THR A 16 8.15 -6.14 -2.08
CA THR A 16 7.62 -4.78 -2.23
C THR A 16 6.68 -4.43 -1.09
N LEU A 17 6.56 -3.13 -0.81
CA LEU A 17 5.51 -2.61 0.05
C LEU A 17 4.20 -2.56 -0.76
N TYR A 18 3.13 -3.05 -0.16
CA TYR A 18 1.83 -3.13 -0.79
C TYR A 18 0.81 -2.32 0.00
N ASP A 19 0.39 -1.20 -0.57
CA ASP A 19 -0.66 -0.34 -0.05
C ASP A 19 -1.91 -0.48 -0.93
N SER A 20 -2.88 -1.27 -0.47
CA SER A 20 -4.14 -1.46 -1.17
C SER A 20 -5.26 -0.66 -0.52
N VAL A 21 -5.94 0.15 -1.33
CA VAL A 21 -7.16 0.85 -0.91
C VAL A 21 -8.38 0.07 -1.41
N GLY A 22 -9.22 -0.38 -0.49
CA GLY A 22 -10.52 -0.98 -0.79
C GLY A 22 -11.64 0.05 -0.68
N ILE A 23 -12.72 -0.17 -1.42
CA ILE A 23 -13.98 0.55 -1.25
C ILE A 23 -14.90 -0.36 -0.45
N CYS A 24 -15.37 0.11 0.70
CA CYS A 24 -16.28 -0.62 1.57
C CYS A 24 -17.53 0.20 1.85
N THR A 25 -18.60 -0.49 2.24
CA THR A 25 -19.85 0.13 2.69
C THR A 25 -20.11 -0.21 4.15
N PRO A 26 -20.83 0.65 4.88
CA PRO A 26 -21.20 0.36 6.26
C PRO A 26 -22.08 -0.89 6.33
N GLN A 27 -21.92 -1.67 7.41
CA GLN A 27 -22.68 -2.91 7.62
C GLN A 27 -24.21 -2.70 7.69
N TYR A 28 -24.66 -1.49 8.05
CA TYR A 28 -26.08 -1.14 8.15
C TYR A 28 -26.68 -0.62 6.83
N THR A 29 -26.04 -0.89 5.69
CA THR A 29 -26.53 -0.44 4.38
C THR A 29 -27.81 -1.20 4.01
N ALA A 30 -28.94 -0.50 3.93
CA ALA A 30 -30.25 -1.13 3.71
C ALA A 30 -30.44 -1.79 2.33
N ASN A 31 -29.69 -1.35 1.30
CA ASN A 31 -29.83 -1.83 -0.08
C ASN A 31 -28.53 -2.51 -0.56
N GLU A 32 -28.16 -3.62 0.07
CA GLU A 32 -26.89 -4.32 -0.17
C GLU A 32 -26.70 -4.68 -1.66
N ASP A 33 -27.70 -5.23 -2.34
CA ASP A 33 -27.62 -5.63 -3.75
C ASP A 33 -27.33 -4.46 -4.69
N ALA A 34 -28.05 -3.35 -4.52
CA ALA A 34 -27.84 -2.15 -5.34
C ALA A 34 -26.46 -1.56 -5.07
N THR A 35 -26.05 -1.56 -3.81
CA THR A 35 -24.73 -1.10 -3.38
C THR A 35 -23.62 -1.95 -3.99
N TYR A 36 -23.76 -3.28 -3.95
CA TYR A 36 -22.81 -4.20 -4.56
C TYR A 36 -22.67 -3.96 -6.06
N LYS A 37 -23.78 -3.76 -6.79
CA LYS A 37 -23.74 -3.41 -8.23
C LYS A 37 -22.97 -2.12 -8.50
N VAL A 38 -23.12 -1.11 -7.65
CA VAL A 38 -22.35 0.14 -7.76
C VAL A 38 -20.86 -0.11 -7.49
N LEU A 39 -20.51 -0.87 -6.44
CA LEU A 39 -19.12 -1.21 -6.14
C LEU A 39 -18.46 -1.99 -7.29
N GLU A 40 -19.16 -2.96 -7.87
CA GLU A 40 -18.69 -3.72 -9.03
C GLU A 40 -18.46 -2.80 -10.24
N TYR A 41 -19.40 -1.90 -10.53
CA TYR A 41 -19.25 -0.92 -11.60
C TYR A 41 -18.05 -0.01 -11.39
N ILE A 42 -17.86 0.50 -10.16
CA ILE A 42 -16.68 1.33 -9.83
C ILE A 42 -15.40 0.53 -10.04
N ASN A 43 -15.33 -0.70 -9.53
CA ASN A 43 -14.12 -1.51 -9.57
C ASN A 43 -13.77 -2.03 -10.98
N THR A 44 -14.74 -2.12 -11.88
CA THR A 44 -14.53 -2.74 -13.21
C THR A 44 -14.62 -1.78 -14.39
N LYS A 45 -15.26 -0.61 -14.23
CA LYS A 45 -15.54 0.32 -15.35
C LYS A 45 -15.03 1.74 -15.12
N VAL A 46 -15.11 2.26 -13.89
CA VAL A 46 -14.75 3.66 -13.62
C VAL A 46 -13.26 3.90 -13.78
N TRP A 47 -12.42 2.92 -13.46
CA TRP A 47 -10.97 3.04 -13.58
C TRP A 47 -10.49 3.36 -15.00
N ASP A 48 -11.14 2.80 -16.02
CA ASP A 48 -10.80 3.07 -17.42
C ASP A 48 -11.08 4.51 -17.83
N ALA A 49 -12.04 5.18 -17.18
CA ALA A 49 -12.33 6.59 -17.43
C ALA A 49 -11.42 7.53 -16.63
N VAL A 50 -11.07 7.16 -15.40
CA VAL A 50 -10.36 8.05 -14.46
C VAL A 50 -8.85 7.99 -14.64
N LEU A 51 -8.26 6.80 -14.75
CA LEU A 51 -6.81 6.61 -14.76
C LEU A 51 -6.10 7.30 -15.94
N PRO A 52 -6.69 7.41 -17.15
CA PRO A 52 -6.07 8.19 -18.22
C PRO A 52 -5.86 9.66 -17.89
N ALA A 53 -6.73 10.25 -17.06
CA ALA A 53 -6.63 11.65 -16.64
C ALA A 53 -5.82 11.81 -15.33
N SER A 54 -5.87 10.81 -14.44
CA SER A 54 -5.22 10.83 -13.15
C SER A 54 -4.69 9.44 -12.78
N PRO A 55 -3.52 9.04 -13.29
CA PRO A 55 -2.92 7.74 -13.02
C PRO A 55 -2.24 7.74 -11.64
N VAL A 56 -3.03 7.61 -10.58
CA VAL A 56 -2.54 7.67 -9.18
C VAL A 56 -1.94 6.35 -8.71
N ALA A 57 -2.57 5.22 -9.06
CA ALA A 57 -2.12 3.86 -8.73
C ALA A 57 -2.73 2.83 -9.70
N PRO A 58 -2.07 1.69 -9.94
CA PRO A 58 -2.67 0.60 -10.70
C PRO A 58 -3.83 -0.04 -9.91
N PRO A 59 -4.99 -0.28 -10.53
CA PRO A 59 -6.11 -0.94 -9.86
C PRO A 59 -5.81 -2.42 -9.60
N ALA A 60 -6.39 -2.98 -8.53
CA ALA A 60 -6.29 -4.42 -8.25
C ALA A 60 -6.99 -5.27 -9.32
N TYR A 61 -8.04 -4.74 -9.96
CA TYR A 61 -8.66 -5.37 -11.12
C TYR A 61 -7.70 -5.30 -12.32
N THR A 62 -6.97 -6.39 -12.55
CA THR A 62 -5.87 -6.45 -13.52
C THR A 62 -6.23 -5.98 -14.93
N PRO A 63 -7.44 -6.23 -15.48
CA PRO A 63 -7.78 -5.73 -16.82
C PRO A 63 -7.79 -4.20 -16.93
N ALA A 64 -8.04 -3.48 -15.83
CA ALA A 64 -8.02 -2.01 -15.82
C ALA A 64 -6.61 -1.41 -15.59
N GLN A 65 -5.58 -2.25 -15.34
CA GLN A 65 -4.21 -1.76 -15.16
C GLN A 65 -3.60 -1.20 -16.44
N ASP A 66 -4.05 -1.69 -17.60
CA ASP A 66 -3.58 -1.18 -18.89
C ASP A 66 -3.88 0.31 -19.07
N SER A 67 -5.04 0.77 -18.59
CA SER A 67 -5.43 2.19 -18.59
C SER A 67 -4.44 3.05 -17.79
N TYR A 68 -3.95 2.55 -16.65
CA TYR A 68 -2.93 3.21 -15.84
C TYR A 68 -1.55 3.25 -16.54
N PHE A 69 -1.04 2.10 -16.98
CA PHE A 69 0.29 2.04 -17.58
C PHE A 69 0.38 2.77 -18.93
N SER A 70 -0.70 2.74 -19.71
CA SER A 70 -0.78 3.46 -20.98
C SER A 70 -0.76 4.97 -20.78
N ALA A 71 -1.45 5.48 -19.75
CA ALA A 71 -1.46 6.90 -19.40
C ALA A 71 -0.05 7.40 -19.05
N LEU A 72 0.67 6.66 -18.20
CA LEU A 72 2.05 6.98 -17.82
C LEU A 72 3.01 6.90 -19.02
N THR A 73 2.87 5.88 -19.86
CA THR A 73 3.68 5.72 -21.08
C THR A 73 3.48 6.91 -22.02
N LYS A 74 2.23 7.34 -22.25
CA LYS A 74 1.89 8.51 -23.07
C LYS A 74 2.46 9.80 -22.49
N ALA A 75 2.56 9.90 -21.17
CA ALA A 75 3.20 11.02 -20.47
C ALA A 75 4.74 10.96 -20.45
N GLY A 76 5.36 9.97 -21.10
CA GLY A 76 6.82 9.80 -21.12
C GLY A 76 7.41 9.26 -19.82
N GLN A 77 6.60 8.67 -18.94
CA GLN A 77 7.00 8.18 -17.62
C GLN A 77 7.40 6.69 -17.65
N ALA A 78 8.19 6.28 -18.63
CA ALA A 78 8.55 4.87 -18.83
C ALA A 78 9.22 4.23 -17.60
N THR A 79 10.12 4.96 -16.93
CA THR A 79 10.78 4.44 -15.71
C THR A 79 9.82 4.17 -14.56
N VAL A 80 8.70 4.89 -14.47
CA VAL A 80 7.63 4.62 -13.49
C VAL A 80 6.92 3.32 -13.85
N VAL A 81 6.57 3.16 -15.13
CA VAL A 81 5.90 1.94 -15.63
C VAL A 81 6.75 0.71 -15.33
N ASP A 82 8.04 0.76 -15.67
CA ASP A 82 8.96 -0.36 -15.45
C ASP A 82 9.15 -0.67 -13.96
N THR A 83 9.29 0.37 -13.14
CA THR A 83 9.43 0.24 -11.68
C THR A 83 8.20 -0.41 -11.06
N VAL A 84 7.00 0.10 -11.37
CA VAL A 84 5.75 -0.41 -10.80
C VAL A 84 5.49 -1.85 -11.26
N LYS A 85 5.78 -2.19 -12.52
CA LYS A 85 5.66 -3.57 -13.00
C LYS A 85 6.62 -4.53 -12.30
N ALA A 86 7.86 -4.10 -12.08
CA ALA A 86 8.84 -4.90 -11.34
C ALA A 86 8.42 -5.12 -9.89
N ASP A 87 7.93 -4.07 -9.22
CA ASP A 87 7.45 -4.15 -7.83
C ASP A 87 6.22 -5.05 -7.72
N LEU A 88 5.24 -4.95 -8.63
CA LEU A 88 4.06 -5.83 -8.67
C LEU A 88 4.41 -7.29 -8.96
N ALA A 89 5.55 -7.56 -9.58
CA ALA A 89 6.07 -8.90 -9.84
C ALA A 89 6.93 -9.46 -8.69
N ALA A 90 7.12 -8.70 -7.60
CA ALA A 90 7.89 -9.18 -6.45
C ALA A 90 7.24 -10.43 -5.82
N GLU A 91 8.08 -11.36 -5.38
CA GLU A 91 7.63 -12.62 -4.77
C GLU A 91 6.83 -12.38 -3.49
N LYS A 92 7.23 -11.38 -2.70
CA LYS A 92 6.60 -11.03 -1.43
C LYS A 92 6.03 -9.62 -1.45
N THR A 93 4.80 -9.51 -0.97
CA THR A 93 4.15 -8.22 -0.72
C THR A 93 3.99 -8.01 0.78
N VAL A 94 4.42 -6.85 1.29
CA VAL A 94 4.28 -6.47 2.69
C VAL A 94 3.23 -5.37 2.83
N GLY A 95 2.11 -5.69 3.49
CA GLY A 95 1.04 -4.71 3.75
C GLY A 95 1.52 -3.58 4.67
N VAL A 96 1.24 -2.33 4.30
CA VAL A 96 1.70 -1.14 5.07
C VAL A 96 0.60 -0.32 5.73
N ARG A 97 -0.66 -0.53 5.36
CA ARG A 97 -1.80 0.09 6.04
C ARG A 97 -2.56 -0.93 6.88
N PHE A 98 -2.68 -0.60 8.16
CA PHE A 98 -3.46 -1.38 9.13
C PHE A 98 -4.65 -0.52 9.55
N THR A 99 -5.86 -1.00 9.31
CA THR A 99 -7.11 -0.34 9.73
C THR A 99 -7.59 -0.80 11.11
N THR A 100 -6.78 -1.62 11.79
CA THR A 100 -7.08 -2.18 13.10
C THR A 100 -6.86 -1.15 14.20
N GLN A 101 -7.60 -1.27 15.30
CA GLN A 101 -7.50 -0.33 16.43
C GLN A 101 -6.09 -0.30 17.03
N TRP A 102 -5.42 -1.45 17.14
CA TRP A 102 -4.04 -1.52 17.67
C TRP A 102 -3.05 -0.69 16.85
N ALA A 103 -3.27 -0.50 15.54
CA ALA A 103 -2.36 0.25 14.69
C ALA A 103 -2.25 1.72 15.12
N SER A 104 -3.35 2.32 15.60
CA SER A 104 -3.34 3.67 16.15
C SER A 104 -2.50 3.79 17.42
N GLN A 105 -2.51 2.76 18.27
CA GLN A 105 -1.75 2.70 19.52
C GLN A 105 -0.24 2.49 19.28
N VAL A 106 0.15 1.92 18.14
CA VAL A 106 1.56 1.77 17.74
C VAL A 106 2.24 3.13 17.51
N GLY A 107 1.48 4.21 17.28
CA GLY A 107 2.03 5.56 17.12
C GLY A 107 2.86 6.02 18.34
N ASP A 108 2.38 5.72 19.56
CA ASP A 108 3.10 6.05 20.79
C ASP A 108 4.38 5.24 20.94
N LEU A 109 4.34 3.95 20.59
CA LEU A 109 5.52 3.08 20.59
C LEU A 109 6.56 3.54 19.56
N THR A 110 6.12 3.99 18.38
CA THR A 110 6.99 4.53 17.33
C THR A 110 7.75 5.75 17.85
N THR A 111 7.06 6.64 18.57
CA THR A 111 7.64 7.85 19.17
C THR A 111 8.61 7.51 20.31
N ALA A 112 8.26 6.56 21.17
CA ALA A 112 9.05 6.23 22.36
C ALA A 112 10.28 5.33 22.07
N TYR A 113 10.27 4.56 20.98
CA TYR A 113 11.32 3.58 20.65
C TYR A 113 11.92 3.82 19.28
N TYR A 114 11.13 3.72 18.21
CA TYR A 114 11.66 3.69 16.85
C TYR A 114 12.34 5.02 16.44
N GLN A 115 11.72 6.17 16.71
CA GLN A 115 12.31 7.48 16.40
C GLN A 115 13.63 7.75 17.14
N PRO A 116 13.75 7.48 18.46
CA PRO A 116 15.05 7.53 19.14
C PRO A 116 16.11 6.60 18.55
N ILE A 117 15.74 5.39 18.11
CA ILE A 117 16.67 4.48 17.43
C ILE A 117 17.17 5.09 16.12
N LEU A 118 16.26 5.59 15.27
CA LEU A 118 16.61 6.23 13.99
C LEU A 118 17.50 7.45 14.15
N THR A 119 17.36 8.17 15.27
CA THR A 119 18.14 9.39 15.57
C THR A 119 19.40 9.10 16.39
N GLY A 120 19.75 7.83 16.62
CA GLY A 120 20.93 7.43 17.38
C GLY A 120 20.85 7.71 18.89
N LYS A 121 19.67 8.09 19.40
CA LYS A 121 19.41 8.34 20.83
C LYS A 121 19.13 7.05 21.62
N LYS A 122 18.90 5.94 20.93
CA LYS A 122 18.78 4.58 21.48
C LYS A 122 19.58 3.59 20.63
N PRO A 123 20.10 2.49 21.21
CA PRO A 123 20.82 1.47 20.47
C PRO A 123 19.90 0.72 19.50
N ILE A 124 20.45 0.17 18.42
CA ILE A 124 19.68 -0.60 17.44
C ILE A 124 19.05 -1.86 18.03
N ASP A 125 19.67 -2.44 19.06
CA ASP A 125 19.18 -3.63 19.75
C ASP A 125 17.82 -3.42 20.43
N ASP A 126 17.46 -2.16 20.74
CA ASP A 126 16.13 -1.80 21.25
C ASP A 126 15.02 -2.02 20.22
N LEU A 127 15.36 -2.25 18.95
CA LEU A 127 14.39 -2.59 17.90
C LEU A 127 13.62 -3.86 18.25
N GLN A 128 14.27 -4.84 18.88
CA GLN A 128 13.59 -6.06 19.30
C GLN A 128 12.53 -5.77 20.37
N THR A 129 12.80 -4.82 21.27
CA THR A 129 11.82 -4.38 22.27
C THR A 129 10.62 -3.69 21.63
N TYR A 130 10.86 -2.83 20.63
CA TYR A 130 9.80 -2.20 19.85
C TYR A 130 8.90 -3.24 19.17
N VAL A 131 9.49 -4.23 18.49
CA VAL A 131 8.78 -5.33 17.84
C VAL A 131 7.97 -6.16 18.83
N THR A 132 8.55 -6.54 19.96
CA THR A 132 7.82 -7.29 21.01
C THR A 132 6.60 -6.52 21.51
N LYS A 133 6.74 -5.22 21.77
CA LYS A 133 5.62 -4.38 22.25
C LYS A 133 4.49 -4.25 21.24
N ILE A 134 4.80 -4.14 19.95
CA ILE A 134 3.77 -4.16 18.90
C ILE A 134 3.03 -5.51 18.90
N ASN A 135 3.78 -6.62 18.95
CA ASN A 135 3.17 -7.95 18.96
C ASN A 135 2.28 -8.18 20.19
N ASP A 136 2.64 -7.64 21.35
CA ASP A 136 1.81 -7.72 22.55
C ASP A 136 0.52 -6.89 22.41
N LEU A 137 0.57 -5.70 21.79
CA LEU A 137 -0.64 -4.92 21.48
C LEU A 137 -1.57 -5.67 20.52
N ILE A 138 -1.01 -6.31 19.49
CA ILE A 138 -1.77 -7.12 18.53
C ILE A 138 -2.50 -8.25 19.27
N LYS A 139 -1.79 -9.00 20.12
CA LYS A 139 -2.38 -10.11 20.90
C LYS A 139 -3.47 -9.67 21.87
N GLN A 140 -3.38 -8.47 22.43
CA GLN A 140 -4.39 -7.94 23.35
C GLN A 140 -5.66 -7.44 22.63
N SER A 141 -5.56 -7.21 21.32
CA SER A 141 -6.64 -6.61 20.51
C SER A 141 -7.39 -7.62 19.63
N GLY A 142 -7.00 -8.91 19.67
CA GLY A 142 -7.66 -10.01 18.98
C GLY A 142 -8.46 -10.87 19.95
#